data_AF-A0A366F1Y3-F1
#
_entry.id   AF-A0A366F1Y3-F1
#
_cell.length_a   1.000
_cell.length_b   1.000
_cell.length_c   1.000
_cell.angle_alpha   90.00
_cell.angle_beta   90.00
_cell.angle_gamma   90.00
#
_symmetry.space_group_name_H-M   'P 1'
#
loop_
_entity.id
_entity.type
_entity.pdbx_description
1 polymer ?
#
loop_
_entity_poly.entity_id
_entity_poly.type
_entity_poly.pdbx_seq_one_letter_code
_entity_poly.pdbx_strand_id
1 'polypeptide(L)'
;MPDWSYHGIFKPALSKLPAYMSREFIHRGMSTIASLPLGPHIINFLGREECPPQLKKQINGIEFANPVGLSGKIDPLLTGTSAFTHLGFGFIEIGPVTLQGSSKSFYPVADHSEQRIQFSDPLESIGLERTLEKLKKIRKKQPFFIRLSGTPQEISIMMKHLDEFSDGYILDGNETSYTIRSDKPIFISNPPFGPCELTVEDITGIVVEEDEFNTLLSTVRSYKKATPALSIITSGGVREPSQALSLLNAGADLLLLSDGYVFSGPGLTKRINEALLDDLNDQSPPQKGWLSYWYFGFFIFIGGLLALLFSLTSVILPYDEHYLGMQRESIAGFNDRIVKFMAHDRMTLAGTMISGGIVYMQLSFHGVRRGLLWAKQSIDIAAITGFLGIFLFIGYGYFDWLHLLFWLVLLPFYVYGWIHTREIKGTPSSGNRKNHHIWLQSLHGQLAFVVLGFSFVLGGLVISYFGITSVFVPTDLLYLCMPPEILHEFNQNLIPVIAHDRAGFGSALLSVGLLVLTLSLWGFQQGNKWVWRTLLIGGLPAFISGIYIHFAIGYTSFIHLLPAYFAIGLFLIGLVKTYSFFYRDRDNDEL
;
A
#
# COMPACT_ATOMS: atom_id res chain seq x y z
N MET A 1 -7.56 -3.66 -3.60
CA MET A 1 -6.29 -3.69 -4.36
C MET A 1 -5.76 -2.27 -4.42
N PRO A 2 -4.45 -2.00 -4.47
CA PRO A 2 -3.96 -0.63 -4.67
C PRO A 2 -4.05 -0.19 -6.14
N ASP A 3 -4.02 1.12 -6.42
CA ASP A 3 -4.11 1.66 -7.78
C ASP A 3 -2.99 1.16 -8.71
N TRP A 4 -1.76 0.99 -8.20
CA TRP A 4 -0.63 0.50 -9.00
C TRP A 4 -0.84 -0.91 -9.53
N SER A 5 -1.47 -1.80 -8.74
CA SER A 5 -1.77 -3.17 -9.18
C SER A 5 -3.03 -3.20 -10.03
N TYR A 6 -4.03 -2.40 -9.67
CA TYR A 6 -5.27 -2.32 -10.42
C TYR A 6 -5.04 -1.84 -11.85
N HIS A 7 -4.42 -0.67 -12.05
CA HIS A 7 -4.18 -0.13 -13.39
C HIS A 7 -3.04 -0.85 -14.14
N GLY A 8 -2.00 -1.28 -13.43
CA GLY A 8 -0.82 -1.91 -14.04
C GLY A 8 -0.98 -3.39 -14.38
N ILE A 9 -1.82 -4.13 -13.66
CA ILE A 9 -1.94 -5.60 -13.79
C ILE A 9 -3.38 -6.03 -14.09
N PHE A 10 -4.34 -5.66 -13.24
CA PHE A 10 -5.68 -6.24 -13.28
C PHE A 10 -6.57 -5.65 -14.37
N LYS A 11 -6.65 -4.32 -14.47
CA LYS A 11 -7.50 -3.60 -15.43
C LYS A 11 -7.18 -3.96 -16.89
N PRO A 12 -5.91 -4.08 -17.34
CA PRO A 12 -5.58 -4.50 -18.71
C PRO A 12 -6.03 -5.93 -19.04
N ALA A 13 -6.05 -6.83 -18.04
CA ALA A 13 -6.51 -8.20 -18.22
C ALA A 13 -8.04 -8.31 -18.16
N LEU A 14 -8.66 -7.68 -17.17
CA LEU A 14 -10.08 -7.83 -16.85
C LEU A 14 -11.01 -6.98 -17.71
N SER A 15 -10.52 -5.90 -18.32
CA SER A 15 -11.30 -5.13 -19.31
C SER A 15 -11.65 -5.93 -20.58
N LYS A 16 -11.00 -7.08 -20.80
CA LYS A 16 -11.28 -7.99 -21.93
C LYS A 16 -12.40 -9.00 -21.63
N LEU A 17 -12.85 -9.08 -20.38
CA LEU A 17 -13.88 -10.01 -19.95
C LEU A 17 -15.23 -9.27 -19.79
N PRO A 18 -16.37 -9.96 -19.91
CA PRO A 18 -17.68 -9.35 -19.62
C PRO A 18 -17.72 -8.74 -18.22
N ALA A 19 -18.35 -7.57 -18.06
CA ALA A 19 -18.31 -6.78 -16.83
C ALA A 19 -18.74 -7.58 -15.59
N TYR A 20 -19.77 -8.42 -15.71
CA TYR A 20 -20.20 -9.33 -14.64
C TYR A 20 -19.08 -10.29 -14.20
N MET A 21 -18.39 -10.93 -15.16
CA MET A 21 -17.31 -11.87 -14.85
C MET A 21 -16.12 -11.16 -14.21
N SER A 22 -15.74 -9.99 -14.72
CA SER A 22 -14.66 -9.17 -14.18
C SER A 22 -14.93 -8.75 -12.74
N ARG A 23 -16.15 -8.27 -12.47
CA ARG A 23 -16.63 -7.91 -11.13
C ARG A 23 -16.51 -9.09 -10.18
N GLU A 24 -17.14 -10.21 -10.52
CA GLU A 24 -17.19 -11.39 -9.64
C GLU A 24 -15.82 -12.03 -9.41
N PHE A 25 -14.93 -11.99 -10.41
CA PHE A 25 -13.55 -12.47 -10.26
C PHE A 25 -12.80 -11.66 -9.20
N ILE A 26 -12.84 -10.31 -9.27
CA ILE A 26 -12.18 -9.44 -8.30
C ILE A 26 -12.82 -9.62 -6.92
N HIS A 27 -14.15 -9.57 -6.85
CA HIS A 27 -14.89 -9.58 -5.58
C HIS A 27 -14.62 -10.84 -4.80
N ARG A 28 -14.78 -12.01 -5.44
CA ARG A 28 -14.54 -13.31 -4.81
C ARG A 28 -13.08 -13.49 -4.46
N GLY A 29 -12.15 -13.16 -5.37
CA GLY A 29 -10.71 -13.26 -5.11
C GLY A 29 -10.28 -12.43 -3.90
N MET A 30 -10.73 -11.18 -3.82
CA MET A 30 -10.47 -10.29 -2.69
C MET A 30 -11.12 -10.79 -1.40
N SER A 31 -12.35 -11.30 -1.46
CA SER A 31 -13.03 -11.85 -0.29
C SER A 31 -12.36 -13.14 0.20
N THR A 32 -11.85 -13.98 -0.70
CA THR A 32 -11.07 -15.17 -0.34
C THR A 32 -9.82 -14.74 0.42
N ILE A 33 -9.07 -13.75 -0.09
CA ILE A 33 -7.91 -13.20 0.62
C ILE A 33 -8.35 -12.68 1.99
N ALA A 34 -9.39 -11.84 2.07
CA ALA A 34 -9.87 -11.26 3.32
C ALA A 34 -10.34 -12.29 4.36
N SER A 35 -10.80 -13.47 3.91
CA SER A 35 -11.25 -14.55 4.79
C SER A 35 -10.11 -15.36 5.43
N LEU A 36 -8.87 -15.24 4.92
CA LEU A 36 -7.70 -15.90 5.51
C LEU A 36 -7.28 -15.21 6.83
N PRO A 37 -6.71 -15.93 7.82
CA PRO A 37 -6.33 -15.36 9.11
C PRO A 37 -5.42 -14.12 9.04
N LEU A 38 -4.51 -14.07 8.06
CA LEU A 38 -3.61 -12.93 7.80
C LEU A 38 -4.04 -12.06 6.61
N GLY A 39 -5.13 -12.43 5.94
CA GLY A 39 -5.68 -11.76 4.78
C GLY A 39 -5.89 -10.25 4.94
N PRO A 40 -6.62 -9.82 5.98
CA PRO A 40 -6.78 -8.41 6.34
C PRO A 40 -5.46 -7.64 6.44
N HIS A 41 -4.43 -8.26 7.04
CA HIS A 41 -3.13 -7.63 7.22
C HIS A 41 -2.41 -7.47 5.87
N ILE A 42 -2.54 -8.43 4.95
CA ILE A 42 -1.99 -8.34 3.59
C ILE A 42 -2.67 -7.22 2.80
N ILE A 43 -4.00 -7.13 2.86
CA ILE A 43 -4.77 -6.06 2.18
C ILE A 43 -4.32 -4.69 2.69
N ASN A 44 -4.25 -4.53 4.01
CA ASN A 44 -3.80 -3.30 4.66
C ASN A 44 -2.33 -2.99 4.32
N PHE A 45 -1.45 -4.00 4.30
CA PHE A 45 -0.03 -3.83 3.97
C PHE A 45 0.16 -3.35 2.53
N LEU A 46 -0.61 -3.85 1.57
CA LEU A 46 -0.46 -3.46 0.17
C LEU A 46 -1.07 -2.09 -0.15
N GLY A 47 -2.22 -1.74 0.45
CA GLY A 47 -2.97 -0.53 0.09
C GLY A 47 -2.83 0.65 1.06
N ARG A 48 -2.71 0.36 2.36
CA ARG A 48 -2.81 1.34 3.46
C ARG A 48 -3.89 2.39 3.25
N GLU A 49 -5.12 1.96 3.44
CA GLU A 49 -6.31 2.80 3.31
C GLU A 49 -6.78 3.28 4.70
N GLU A 50 -5.80 3.58 5.57
CA GLU A 50 -6.05 4.11 6.92
C GLU A 50 -6.75 5.47 6.84
N CYS A 51 -7.78 5.65 7.66
CA CYS A 51 -8.54 6.89 7.69
C CYS A 51 -7.98 7.84 8.76
N PRO A 52 -7.64 9.09 8.42
CA PRO A 52 -7.29 10.10 9.40
C PRO A 52 -8.41 10.33 10.43
N PRO A 53 -8.08 10.44 11.73
CA PRO A 53 -9.04 10.86 12.75
C PRO A 53 -9.69 12.22 12.47
N GLN A 54 -9.00 13.12 11.76
CA GLN A 54 -9.47 14.46 11.42
C GLN A 54 -10.67 14.47 10.45
N LEU A 55 -10.86 13.39 9.67
CA LEU A 55 -11.98 13.29 8.73
C LEU A 55 -13.23 12.64 9.34
N LYS A 56 -13.17 12.26 10.62
CA LYS A 56 -14.33 11.71 11.32
C LYS A 56 -15.49 12.70 11.31
N LYS A 57 -16.68 12.20 10.99
CA LYS A 57 -17.93 12.97 11.04
C LYS A 57 -18.94 12.26 11.93
N GLN A 58 -19.80 13.04 12.58
CA GLN A 58 -20.98 12.51 13.27
C GLN A 58 -22.22 13.11 12.59
N ILE A 59 -23.06 12.25 12.02
CA ILE A 59 -24.26 12.66 11.28
C ILE A 59 -25.42 11.84 11.83
N ASN A 60 -26.46 12.50 12.36
CA ASN A 60 -27.68 11.89 12.89
C ASN A 60 -27.41 10.75 13.89
N GLY A 61 -26.45 10.97 14.80
CA GLY A 61 -26.08 10.00 15.83
C GLY A 61 -25.12 8.89 15.39
N ILE A 62 -24.79 8.80 14.09
CA ILE A 62 -23.87 7.79 13.54
C ILE A 62 -22.48 8.39 13.36
N GLU A 63 -21.44 7.68 13.80
CA GLU A 63 -20.04 8.03 13.57
C GLU A 63 -19.54 7.42 12.24
N PHE A 64 -18.98 8.27 11.38
CA PHE A 64 -18.35 7.91 10.12
C PHE A 64 -16.85 8.21 10.20
N ALA A 65 -16.01 7.26 9.79
CA ALA A 65 -14.56 7.45 9.79
C ALA A 65 -14.10 8.52 8.77
N ASN A 66 -14.84 8.66 7.68
CA ASN A 66 -14.68 9.66 6.62
C ASN A 66 -16.02 9.75 5.84
N PRO A 67 -16.24 10.77 4.98
CA PRO A 67 -17.52 10.97 4.32
C PRO A 67 -17.75 10.09 3.07
N VAL A 68 -16.84 9.18 2.73
CA VAL A 68 -16.84 8.42 1.47
C VAL A 68 -17.25 6.98 1.73
N GLY A 69 -18.34 6.54 1.10
CA GLY A 69 -18.86 5.18 1.15
C GLY A 69 -18.85 4.49 -0.22
N LEU A 70 -19.20 3.21 -0.22
CA LEU A 70 -19.35 2.39 -1.42
C LEU A 70 -20.83 2.14 -1.70
N SER A 71 -21.28 2.41 -2.94
CA SER A 71 -22.66 2.11 -3.33
C SER A 71 -22.91 0.60 -3.47
N GLY A 72 -24.11 0.19 -3.10
CA GLY A 72 -24.58 -1.20 -3.20
C GLY A 72 -24.66 -1.71 -4.65
N LYS A 73 -24.79 -0.79 -5.62
CA LYS A 73 -24.72 -1.09 -7.07
C LYS A 73 -23.42 -1.79 -7.48
N ILE A 74 -22.34 -1.62 -6.71
CA ILE A 74 -21.04 -2.23 -6.99
C ILE A 74 -21.00 -3.70 -6.56
N ASP A 75 -21.58 -4.05 -5.42
CA ASP A 75 -21.57 -5.42 -4.88
C ASP A 75 -22.99 -5.96 -4.59
N PRO A 76 -23.87 -6.03 -5.60
CA PRO A 76 -25.27 -6.43 -5.39
C PRO A 76 -25.41 -7.88 -4.89
N LEU A 77 -24.39 -8.71 -5.14
CA LEU A 77 -24.36 -10.10 -4.70
C LEU A 77 -23.68 -10.29 -3.34
N LEU A 78 -23.14 -9.24 -2.71
CA LEU A 78 -22.35 -9.33 -1.48
C LEU A 78 -21.22 -10.36 -1.57
N THR A 79 -20.50 -10.39 -2.69
CA THR A 79 -19.37 -11.30 -2.92
C THR A 79 -18.04 -10.65 -2.59
N GLY A 80 -17.98 -9.31 -2.54
CA GLY A 80 -16.79 -8.52 -2.22
C GLY A 80 -16.84 -7.83 -0.85
N THR A 81 -18.01 -7.71 -0.22
CA THR A 81 -18.26 -6.88 0.98
C THR A 81 -17.27 -7.15 2.10
N SER A 82 -16.92 -8.42 2.35
CA SER A 82 -15.91 -8.76 3.37
C SER A 82 -14.56 -8.09 3.11
N ALA A 83 -14.17 -7.91 1.85
CA ALA A 83 -12.94 -7.21 1.49
C ALA A 83 -13.12 -5.68 1.47
N PHE A 84 -14.27 -5.17 1.03
CA PHE A 84 -14.55 -3.73 0.99
C PHE A 84 -14.50 -3.07 2.38
N THR A 85 -14.81 -3.81 3.47
CA THR A 85 -14.61 -3.33 4.85
C THR A 85 -13.14 -3.03 5.23
N HIS A 86 -12.18 -3.35 4.36
CA HIS A 86 -10.75 -3.07 4.54
C HIS A 86 -10.22 -2.03 3.55
N LEU A 87 -11.06 -1.49 2.66
CA LEU A 87 -10.67 -0.53 1.62
C LEU A 87 -11.06 0.92 1.98
N GLY A 88 -10.84 1.31 3.24
CA GLY A 88 -10.89 2.72 3.67
C GLY A 88 -12.25 3.44 3.59
N PHE A 89 -13.34 2.76 3.22
CA PHE A 89 -14.67 3.37 3.18
C PHE A 89 -15.17 3.73 4.58
N GLY A 90 -15.74 4.92 4.72
CA GLY A 90 -16.39 5.39 5.94
C GLY A 90 -17.71 4.70 6.23
N PHE A 91 -18.41 4.19 5.21
CA PHE A 91 -19.65 3.40 5.30
C PHE A 91 -19.88 2.58 4.04
N ILE A 92 -20.79 1.61 4.07
CA ILE A 92 -21.13 0.75 2.91
C ILE A 92 -22.64 0.70 2.74
N GLU A 93 -23.10 0.90 1.50
CA GLU A 93 -24.48 0.60 1.10
C GLU A 93 -24.61 -0.89 0.74
N ILE A 94 -25.61 -1.56 1.31
CA ILE A 94 -25.98 -2.95 1.05
C ILE A 94 -27.27 -2.96 0.24
N GLY A 95 -27.31 -3.71 -0.85
CA GLY A 95 -28.50 -3.89 -1.66
C GLY A 95 -28.46 -3.17 -3.01
N PRO A 96 -29.61 -3.04 -3.69
CA PRO A 96 -30.95 -3.14 -3.12
C PRO A 96 -31.34 -4.57 -2.67
N VAL A 97 -31.99 -4.65 -1.52
CA VAL A 97 -32.56 -5.90 -1.00
C VAL A 97 -34.04 -5.91 -1.35
N THR A 98 -34.48 -7.00 -1.96
CA THR A 98 -35.88 -7.31 -2.27
C THR A 98 -36.31 -8.54 -1.46
N LEU A 99 -37.63 -8.76 -1.32
CA LEU A 99 -38.13 -9.92 -0.57
C LEU A 99 -37.72 -11.24 -1.24
N GLN A 100 -37.85 -11.31 -2.56
CA GLN A 100 -37.41 -12.43 -3.40
C GLN A 100 -36.28 -12.00 -4.33
N GLY A 101 -35.33 -12.89 -4.62
CA GLY A 101 -34.24 -12.59 -5.54
C GLY A 101 -34.72 -12.36 -6.99
N SER A 102 -34.04 -11.48 -7.72
CA SER A 102 -34.39 -11.20 -9.11
C SER A 102 -33.86 -12.31 -10.04
N SER A 103 -34.77 -12.98 -10.78
CA SER A 103 -34.41 -14.01 -11.76
C SER A 103 -34.17 -13.47 -13.18
N LYS A 104 -34.49 -12.18 -13.42
CA LYS A 104 -34.44 -11.52 -14.74
C LYS A 104 -33.48 -10.33 -14.75
N SER A 105 -32.25 -10.52 -14.30
CA SER A 105 -31.23 -9.47 -14.44
C SER A 105 -30.56 -9.56 -15.81
N PHE A 106 -30.66 -8.51 -16.61
CA PHE A 106 -29.62 -8.24 -17.62
C PHE A 106 -28.29 -8.04 -16.88
N TYR A 107 -27.16 -8.48 -17.44
CA TYR A 107 -25.86 -8.22 -16.81
C TYR A 107 -25.45 -6.76 -17.03
N PRO A 108 -24.69 -6.16 -16.09
CA PRO A 108 -24.18 -4.81 -16.30
C PRO A 108 -23.30 -4.74 -17.55
N VAL A 109 -23.37 -3.63 -18.26
CA VAL A 109 -22.55 -3.37 -19.46
C VAL A 109 -21.66 -2.17 -19.16
N ALA A 110 -20.34 -2.35 -19.32
CA ALA A 110 -19.37 -1.28 -19.14
C ALA A 110 -19.01 -0.68 -20.50
N ASP A 111 -19.29 0.61 -20.66
CA ASP A 111 -18.79 1.43 -21.77
C ASP A 111 -17.45 2.04 -21.35
N HIS A 112 -16.37 1.56 -21.95
CA HIS A 112 -15.01 2.02 -21.65
C HIS A 112 -14.66 3.35 -22.33
N SER A 113 -15.36 3.73 -23.41
CA SER A 113 -15.18 5.03 -24.09
C SER A 113 -15.74 6.17 -23.24
N GLU A 114 -16.98 6.01 -22.79
CA GLU A 114 -17.68 7.00 -21.95
C GLU A 114 -17.32 6.86 -20.46
N GLN A 115 -16.60 5.77 -20.12
CA GLN A 115 -16.30 5.35 -18.76
C GLN A 115 -17.57 5.30 -17.90
N ARG A 116 -18.62 4.66 -18.41
CA ARG A 116 -19.92 4.50 -17.72
C ARG A 116 -20.26 3.03 -17.58
N ILE A 117 -20.98 2.68 -16.52
CA ILE A 117 -21.56 1.35 -16.37
C ILE A 117 -23.07 1.50 -16.41
N GLN A 118 -23.68 0.88 -17.41
CA GLN A 118 -25.10 0.67 -17.41
C GLN A 118 -25.40 -0.51 -16.48
N PHE A 119 -25.90 -0.20 -15.30
CA PHE A 119 -26.36 -1.21 -14.34
C PHE A 119 -27.67 -1.84 -14.82
N SER A 120 -27.96 -3.02 -14.30
CA SER A 120 -29.21 -3.74 -14.57
C SER A 120 -30.42 -2.94 -14.10
N ASP A 121 -31.50 -2.97 -14.89
CA ASP A 121 -32.80 -2.43 -14.50
C ASP A 121 -33.88 -3.53 -14.66
N PRO A 122 -34.49 -4.01 -13.55
CA PRO A 122 -34.23 -3.61 -12.16
C PRO A 122 -32.84 -4.05 -11.69
N LEU A 123 -32.32 -3.36 -10.66
CA LEU A 123 -31.02 -3.66 -10.05
C LEU A 123 -30.96 -5.10 -9.54
N GLU A 124 -29.77 -5.69 -9.61
CA GLU A 124 -29.50 -7.06 -9.12
C GLU A 124 -29.80 -7.16 -7.62
N SER A 125 -30.58 -8.18 -7.23
CA SER A 125 -30.80 -8.52 -5.82
C SER A 125 -30.83 -10.03 -5.60
N ILE A 126 -30.17 -10.48 -4.53
CA ILE A 126 -30.14 -11.89 -4.11
C ILE A 126 -31.31 -12.29 -3.21
N GLY A 127 -32.17 -11.33 -2.84
CA GLY A 127 -33.29 -11.53 -1.93
C GLY A 127 -32.91 -11.47 -0.44
N LEU A 128 -33.93 -11.36 0.41
CA LEU A 128 -33.78 -11.17 1.86
C LEU A 128 -33.02 -12.33 2.54
N GLU A 129 -33.44 -13.58 2.31
CA GLU A 129 -32.88 -14.75 3.02
C GLU A 129 -31.37 -14.88 2.77
N ARG A 130 -30.94 -14.82 1.50
CA ARG A 130 -29.52 -14.92 1.13
C ARG A 130 -28.72 -13.72 1.63
N THR A 131 -29.33 -12.54 1.66
CA THR A 131 -28.70 -11.34 2.24
C THR A 131 -28.39 -11.55 3.73
N LEU A 132 -29.36 -12.05 4.50
CA LEU A 132 -29.18 -12.37 5.93
C LEU A 132 -28.07 -13.40 6.17
N GLU A 133 -28.05 -14.48 5.37
CA GLU A 133 -27.00 -15.51 5.47
C GLU A 133 -25.59 -14.95 5.25
N LYS A 134 -25.45 -13.98 4.34
CA LYS A 134 -24.18 -13.34 4.06
C LYS A 134 -23.80 -12.32 5.12
N LEU A 135 -24.73 -11.47 5.55
CA LEU A 135 -24.48 -10.47 6.59
C LEU A 135 -24.04 -11.11 7.91
N LYS A 136 -24.61 -12.27 8.28
CA LYS A 136 -24.17 -13.06 9.44
C LYS A 136 -22.69 -13.48 9.41
N LYS A 137 -22.10 -13.61 8.22
CA LYS A 137 -20.68 -14.00 8.04
C LYS A 137 -19.74 -12.79 7.94
N ILE A 138 -20.29 -11.61 7.66
CA ILE A 138 -19.50 -10.40 7.45
C ILE A 138 -19.26 -9.72 8.80
N ARG A 139 -17.99 -9.49 9.13
CA ARG A 139 -17.63 -8.68 10.30
C ARG A 139 -17.81 -7.20 9.97
N LYS A 140 -18.86 -6.59 10.50
CA LYS A 140 -19.12 -5.15 10.40
C LYS A 140 -18.03 -4.34 11.13
N LYS A 141 -17.46 -3.35 10.44
CA LYS A 141 -16.41 -2.43 10.95
C LYS A 141 -16.78 -0.95 10.82
N GLN A 142 -17.64 -0.65 9.86
CA GLN A 142 -18.16 0.68 9.57
C GLN A 142 -19.68 0.59 9.40
N PRO A 143 -20.41 1.72 9.41
CA PRO A 143 -21.85 1.72 9.26
C PRO A 143 -22.33 1.08 7.95
N PHE A 144 -23.41 0.31 8.03
CA PHE A 144 -24.11 -0.30 6.89
C PHE A 144 -25.45 0.37 6.68
N PHE A 145 -25.65 0.90 5.48
CA PHE A 145 -26.91 1.46 5.02
C PHE A 145 -27.57 0.47 4.08
N ILE A 146 -28.77 0.00 4.41
CA ILE A 146 -29.43 -1.02 3.61
C ILE A 146 -30.46 -0.36 2.70
N ARG A 147 -30.23 -0.48 1.40
CA ARG A 147 -31.21 -0.07 0.38
C ARG A 147 -32.28 -1.14 0.23
N LEU A 148 -33.54 -0.74 0.31
CA LEU A 148 -34.70 -1.62 0.23
C LEU A 148 -35.57 -1.23 -0.97
N SER A 149 -36.02 -2.23 -1.72
CA SER A 149 -36.92 -2.02 -2.86
C SER A 149 -38.09 -3.01 -2.81
N GLY A 150 -39.30 -2.50 -3.01
CA GLY A 150 -40.54 -3.29 -2.91
C GLY A 150 -41.73 -2.44 -2.45
N THR A 151 -42.83 -3.12 -2.17
CA THR A 151 -44.03 -2.51 -1.57
C THR A 151 -43.77 -2.13 -0.10
N PRO A 152 -44.54 -1.21 0.50
CA PRO A 152 -44.37 -0.82 1.91
C PRO A 152 -44.46 -1.99 2.89
N GLN A 153 -45.32 -2.96 2.59
CA GLN A 153 -45.48 -4.18 3.38
C GLN A 153 -44.21 -5.03 3.32
N GLU A 154 -43.64 -5.21 2.12
CA GLU A 154 -42.38 -5.93 1.93
C GLU A 154 -41.21 -5.21 2.60
N ILE A 155 -41.13 -3.88 2.49
CA ILE A 155 -40.09 -3.08 3.15
C ILE A 155 -40.18 -3.24 4.67
N SER A 156 -41.38 -3.17 5.25
CA SER A 156 -41.59 -3.36 6.70
C SER A 156 -41.13 -4.75 7.17
N ILE A 157 -41.39 -5.80 6.37
CA ILE A 157 -40.91 -7.16 6.63
C ILE A 157 -39.38 -7.21 6.56
N MET A 158 -38.77 -6.63 5.53
CA MET A 158 -37.31 -6.61 5.36
C MET A 158 -36.61 -5.86 6.49
N MET A 159 -37.10 -4.67 6.87
CA MET A 159 -36.57 -3.88 7.99
C MET A 159 -36.58 -4.68 9.28
N LYS A 160 -37.69 -5.36 9.60
CA LYS A 160 -37.79 -6.20 10.81
C LYS A 160 -36.70 -7.27 10.90
N HIS A 161 -36.30 -7.85 9.77
CA HIS A 161 -35.28 -8.91 9.75
C HIS A 161 -33.85 -8.37 9.65
N LEU A 162 -33.66 -7.22 8.98
CA LEU A 162 -32.35 -6.65 8.71
C LEU A 162 -31.89 -5.65 9.78
N ASP A 163 -32.76 -5.33 10.75
CA ASP A 163 -32.49 -4.29 11.73
C ASP A 163 -31.19 -4.51 12.50
N GLU A 164 -30.91 -5.74 12.96
CA GLU A 164 -29.67 -6.03 13.71
C GLU A 164 -28.38 -5.71 12.93
N PHE A 165 -28.44 -5.69 11.59
CA PHE A 165 -27.29 -5.41 10.72
C PHE A 165 -27.22 -3.95 10.25
N SER A 166 -28.37 -3.28 10.16
CA SER A 166 -28.52 -1.94 9.59
C SER A 166 -28.23 -0.83 10.60
N ASP A 167 -27.53 0.23 10.18
CA ASP A 167 -27.46 1.51 10.91
C ASP A 167 -28.41 2.56 10.31
N GLY A 168 -28.90 2.34 9.09
CA GLY A 168 -29.80 3.25 8.38
C GLY A 168 -30.35 2.62 7.11
N TYR A 169 -31.46 3.15 6.62
CA TYR A 169 -32.15 2.61 5.46
C TYR A 169 -32.19 3.62 4.32
N ILE A 170 -32.08 3.11 3.09
CA ILE A 170 -32.30 3.89 1.87
C ILE A 170 -33.53 3.31 1.17
N LEU A 171 -34.54 4.13 0.94
CA LEU A 171 -35.79 3.74 0.28
C LEU A 171 -35.89 4.46 -1.08
N ASP A 172 -36.43 3.78 -2.08
CA ASP A 172 -36.67 4.40 -3.39
C ASP A 172 -37.80 5.45 -3.29
N GLY A 173 -37.68 6.58 -3.99
CA GLY A 173 -38.59 7.74 -3.93
C GLY A 173 -39.98 7.52 -4.51
N ASN A 174 -40.78 6.62 -3.94
CA ASN A 174 -42.22 6.50 -4.23
C ASN A 174 -43.06 7.08 -3.08
N GLU A 175 -44.26 7.59 -3.37
CA GLU A 175 -45.18 8.19 -2.37
C GLU A 175 -45.43 7.29 -1.15
N THR A 176 -45.35 5.97 -1.35
CA THR A 176 -45.60 5.00 -0.30
C THR A 176 -44.45 4.82 0.69
N SER A 177 -43.22 5.17 0.32
CA SER A 177 -42.03 5.04 1.18
C SER A 177 -42.04 6.02 2.36
N TYR A 178 -42.75 7.15 2.24
CA TYR A 178 -42.85 8.17 3.28
C TYR A 178 -43.75 7.78 4.47
N THR A 179 -44.48 6.65 4.37
CA THR A 179 -45.32 6.14 5.48
C THR A 179 -44.56 5.23 6.45
N ILE A 180 -43.31 4.90 6.12
CA ILE A 180 -42.49 3.93 6.84
C ILE A 180 -41.71 4.65 7.94
N ARG A 181 -41.77 4.11 9.17
CA ARG A 181 -41.11 4.70 10.34
C ARG A 181 -40.07 3.74 10.91
N SER A 182 -38.98 4.30 11.42
CA SER A 182 -37.90 3.60 12.09
C SER A 182 -37.23 4.49 13.12
N ASP A 183 -36.67 3.89 14.16
CA ASP A 183 -35.78 4.59 15.10
C ASP A 183 -34.41 4.88 14.48
N LYS A 184 -34.09 4.27 13.34
CA LYS A 184 -32.85 4.49 12.58
C LYS A 184 -33.05 5.50 11.45
N PRO A 185 -31.98 6.20 11.03
CA PRO A 185 -32.03 7.11 9.91
C PRO A 185 -32.64 6.51 8.63
N ILE A 186 -33.60 7.22 8.05
CA ILE A 186 -34.22 6.87 6.76
C ILE A 186 -33.85 7.94 5.74
N PHE A 187 -33.31 7.49 4.62
CA PHE A 187 -32.97 8.32 3.47
C PHE A 187 -33.85 7.93 2.28
N ILE A 188 -34.33 8.94 1.54
CA ILE A 188 -35.12 8.73 0.33
C ILE A 188 -34.26 9.00 -0.91
N SER A 189 -34.16 8.02 -1.79
CA SER A 189 -33.46 8.14 -3.06
C SER A 189 -34.32 8.84 -4.10
N ASN A 190 -33.78 9.90 -4.72
CA ASN A 190 -34.39 10.68 -5.80
C ASN A 190 -35.90 10.91 -5.60
N PRO A 191 -36.29 11.71 -4.59
CA PRO A 191 -37.70 11.94 -4.29
C PRO A 191 -38.43 12.51 -5.54
N PRO A 192 -39.68 12.09 -5.80
CA PRO A 192 -40.39 12.42 -7.03
C PRO A 192 -40.88 13.88 -7.05
N PHE A 193 -40.91 14.51 -5.88
CA PHE A 193 -41.33 15.88 -5.65
C PHE A 193 -40.14 16.84 -5.68
N GLY A 194 -40.42 18.09 -6.06
CA GLY A 194 -39.41 19.14 -6.07
C GLY A 194 -38.87 19.43 -4.66
N PRO A 195 -37.69 20.08 -4.53
CA PRO A 195 -37.05 20.32 -3.24
C PRO A 195 -37.90 21.05 -2.19
N CYS A 196 -38.93 21.80 -2.60
CA CYS A 196 -39.79 22.59 -1.72
C CYS A 196 -40.95 21.81 -1.07
N GLU A 197 -41.22 20.57 -1.49
CA GLU A 197 -42.40 19.79 -1.07
C GLU A 197 -42.07 18.70 -0.03
N LEU A 198 -40.79 18.55 0.34
CA LEU A 198 -40.34 17.57 1.32
C LEU A 198 -40.55 18.09 2.75
N THR A 199 -41.46 17.47 3.50
CA THR A 199 -41.65 17.74 4.94
C THR A 199 -40.59 17.03 5.76
N VAL A 200 -40.01 17.73 6.74
CA VAL A 200 -38.81 17.32 7.51
C VAL A 200 -39.14 16.31 8.63
N GLU A 201 -40.42 16.11 8.96
CA GLU A 201 -40.81 15.43 10.21
C GLU A 201 -40.59 13.90 10.22
N ASP A 202 -40.51 13.23 9.06
CA ASP A 202 -40.41 11.76 8.99
C ASP A 202 -39.15 11.22 8.27
N ILE A 203 -38.33 12.08 7.64
CA ILE A 203 -37.13 11.64 6.90
C ILE A 203 -35.85 12.29 7.42
N THR A 204 -34.77 11.52 7.45
CA THR A 204 -33.47 12.00 7.94
C THR A 204 -32.69 12.74 6.85
N GLY A 205 -32.87 12.32 5.60
CA GLY A 205 -32.14 12.90 4.48
C GLY A 205 -32.57 12.35 3.14
N ILE A 206 -31.85 12.78 2.11
CA ILE A 206 -32.06 12.37 0.73
C ILE A 206 -30.79 11.77 0.15
N VAL A 207 -30.96 10.80 -0.75
CA VAL A 207 -29.89 10.30 -1.62
C VAL A 207 -30.15 10.87 -3.02
N VAL A 208 -29.21 11.67 -3.52
CA VAL A 208 -29.25 12.22 -4.88
C VAL A 208 -28.40 11.32 -5.77
N GLU A 209 -29.05 10.62 -6.70
CA GLU A 209 -28.40 9.71 -7.64
C GLU A 209 -28.39 10.28 -9.05
N GLU A 210 -27.20 10.54 -9.57
CA GLU A 210 -26.98 11.05 -10.92
C GLU A 210 -25.67 10.48 -11.47
N ASP A 211 -25.67 10.07 -12.74
CA ASP A 211 -24.48 9.52 -13.38
C ASP A 211 -23.50 10.62 -13.83
N GLU A 212 -24.02 11.80 -14.16
CA GLU A 212 -23.21 12.94 -14.62
C GLU A 212 -22.89 13.91 -13.48
N PHE A 213 -21.59 14.20 -13.29
CA PHE A 213 -21.10 15.07 -12.23
C PHE A 213 -21.73 16.47 -12.20
N ASN A 214 -21.85 17.14 -13.35
CA ASN A 214 -22.36 18.52 -13.41
C ASN A 214 -23.83 18.58 -12.99
N THR A 215 -24.63 17.63 -13.46
CA THR A 215 -26.04 17.45 -13.07
C THR A 215 -26.12 17.18 -11.57
N LEU A 216 -25.37 16.19 -11.07
CA LEU A 216 -25.29 15.86 -9.64
C LEU A 216 -24.96 17.09 -8.78
N LEU A 217 -23.94 17.85 -9.17
CA LEU A 217 -23.51 19.05 -8.45
C LEU A 217 -24.61 20.13 -8.42
N SER A 218 -25.28 20.35 -9.55
CA SER A 218 -26.38 21.32 -9.64
C SER A 218 -27.59 20.90 -8.80
N THR A 219 -27.92 19.61 -8.80
CA THR A 219 -29.02 19.02 -8.02
C THR A 219 -28.74 19.10 -6.52
N VAL A 220 -27.52 18.80 -6.09
CA VAL A 220 -27.09 18.93 -4.68
C VAL A 220 -27.25 20.38 -4.20
N ARG A 221 -26.80 21.37 -4.99
CA ARG A 221 -26.97 22.79 -4.63
C ARG A 221 -28.44 23.19 -4.51
N SER A 222 -29.28 22.71 -5.42
CA SER A 222 -30.71 22.97 -5.41
C SER A 222 -31.39 22.40 -4.15
N TYR A 223 -31.13 21.12 -3.83
CA TYR A 223 -31.67 20.51 -2.60
C TYR A 223 -31.11 21.15 -1.34
N LYS A 224 -29.80 21.39 -1.24
CA LYS A 224 -29.22 22.00 -0.02
C LYS A 224 -29.79 23.39 0.25
N LYS A 225 -30.07 24.16 -0.79
CA LYS A 225 -30.70 25.47 -0.69
C LYS A 225 -32.16 25.37 -0.22
N ALA A 226 -32.91 24.39 -0.70
CA ALA A 226 -34.33 24.24 -0.39
C ALA A 226 -34.58 23.55 0.96
N THR A 227 -33.76 22.56 1.32
CA THR A 227 -33.89 21.76 2.56
C THR A 227 -32.57 21.72 3.34
N PRO A 228 -32.13 22.85 3.96
CA PRO A 228 -30.84 22.91 4.64
C PRO A 228 -30.68 21.92 5.81
N ALA A 229 -31.81 21.57 6.45
CA ALA A 229 -31.86 20.69 7.61
C ALA A 229 -31.68 19.20 7.28
N LEU A 230 -31.99 18.79 6.04
CA LEU A 230 -31.85 17.40 5.63
C LEU A 230 -30.39 17.07 5.31
N SER A 231 -29.96 15.88 5.70
CA SER A 231 -28.66 15.35 5.28
C SER A 231 -28.72 14.92 3.82
N ILE A 232 -27.69 15.25 3.05
CA ILE A 232 -27.60 14.89 1.63
C ILE A 232 -26.49 13.86 1.44
N ILE A 233 -26.87 12.70 0.90
CA ILE A 233 -25.95 11.69 0.39
C ILE A 233 -25.96 11.78 -1.13
N THR A 234 -24.81 11.75 -1.78
CA THR A 234 -24.73 11.66 -3.25
C THR A 234 -24.37 10.24 -3.66
N SER A 235 -24.83 9.78 -4.81
CA SER A 235 -24.43 8.49 -5.39
C SER A 235 -24.21 8.64 -6.89
N GLY A 236 -23.02 8.26 -7.38
CA GLY A 236 -22.64 8.47 -8.79
C GLY A 236 -21.83 9.74 -9.04
N GLY A 237 -21.46 9.95 -10.31
CA GLY A 237 -20.78 11.16 -10.79
C GLY A 237 -19.34 11.40 -10.31
N VAL A 238 -18.83 10.67 -9.31
CA VAL A 238 -17.48 10.89 -8.74
C VAL A 238 -16.45 9.91 -9.32
N ARG A 239 -15.48 10.45 -10.06
CA ARG A 239 -14.36 9.73 -10.67
C ARG A 239 -13.01 10.20 -10.12
N GLU A 240 -12.92 11.43 -9.62
CA GLU A 240 -11.66 11.98 -9.13
C GLU A 240 -11.85 12.81 -7.85
N PRO A 241 -10.78 13.05 -7.07
CA PRO A 241 -10.89 13.78 -5.80
C PRO A 241 -11.51 15.18 -5.93
N SER A 242 -11.19 15.94 -6.98
CA SER A 242 -11.76 17.28 -7.24
C SER A 242 -13.31 17.29 -7.19
N GLN A 243 -13.94 16.26 -7.76
CA GLN A 243 -15.39 16.10 -7.83
C GLN A 243 -15.98 15.80 -6.46
N ALA A 244 -15.35 14.91 -5.69
CA ALA A 244 -15.76 14.60 -4.33
C ALA A 244 -15.71 15.86 -3.44
N LEU A 245 -14.60 16.62 -3.51
CA LEU A 245 -14.43 17.87 -2.78
C LEU A 245 -15.49 18.90 -3.19
N SER A 246 -15.79 19.02 -4.48
CA SER A 246 -16.81 19.94 -4.99
C SER A 246 -18.22 19.62 -4.49
N LEU A 247 -18.60 18.35 -4.39
CA LEU A 247 -19.90 17.93 -3.85
C LEU A 247 -20.00 18.21 -2.35
N LEU A 248 -18.95 17.91 -1.59
CA LEU A 248 -18.89 18.22 -0.16
C LEU A 248 -18.99 19.74 0.09
N ASN A 249 -18.27 20.54 -0.70
CA ASN A 249 -18.33 22.01 -0.65
C ASN A 249 -19.69 22.56 -1.09
N ALA A 250 -20.40 21.86 -1.98
CA ALA A 250 -21.77 22.21 -2.38
C ALA A 250 -22.82 21.87 -1.31
N GLY A 251 -22.44 21.16 -0.25
CA GLY A 251 -23.28 20.86 0.90
C GLY A 251 -23.76 19.41 1.00
N ALA A 252 -23.18 18.48 0.22
CA ALA A 252 -23.33 17.06 0.49
C ALA A 252 -22.62 16.68 1.81
N ASP A 253 -23.26 15.85 2.62
CA ASP A 253 -22.70 15.40 3.90
C ASP A 253 -21.85 14.13 3.74
N LEU A 254 -22.33 13.23 2.86
CA LEU A 254 -21.73 11.93 2.53
C LEU A 254 -21.76 11.67 1.00
N LEU A 255 -20.86 10.80 0.54
CA LEU A 255 -20.73 10.41 -0.88
C LEU A 255 -20.73 8.88 -0.98
N LEU A 256 -21.46 8.31 -1.93
CA LEU A 256 -21.43 6.89 -2.30
C LEU A 256 -20.76 6.76 -3.68
N LEU A 257 -19.61 6.11 -3.72
CA LEU A 257 -18.91 5.85 -4.97
C LEU A 257 -19.57 4.67 -5.71
N SER A 258 -19.86 4.84 -7.01
CA SER A 258 -20.47 3.83 -7.88
C SER A 258 -19.62 3.53 -9.13
N ASP A 259 -20.11 3.76 -10.34
CA ASP A 259 -19.43 3.42 -11.60
C ASP A 259 -18.04 4.10 -11.71
N GLY A 260 -17.94 5.36 -11.29
CA GLY A 260 -16.69 6.11 -11.27
C GLY A 260 -15.59 5.46 -10.44
N TYR A 261 -15.93 4.73 -9.38
CA TYR A 261 -14.97 3.95 -8.59
C TYR A 261 -14.32 2.84 -9.42
N VAL A 262 -15.10 2.14 -10.25
CA VAL A 262 -14.60 1.03 -11.07
C VAL A 262 -13.55 1.52 -12.05
N PHE A 263 -13.81 2.62 -12.76
CA PHE A 263 -12.86 3.14 -13.75
C PHE A 263 -11.62 3.78 -13.12
N SER A 264 -11.82 4.47 -12.00
CA SER A 264 -10.76 5.22 -11.30
C SER A 264 -9.86 4.32 -10.49
N GLY A 265 -10.38 3.17 -10.07
CA GLY A 265 -9.67 2.18 -9.30
C GLY A 265 -9.89 2.30 -7.79
N PRO A 266 -9.54 1.24 -7.07
CA PRO A 266 -9.80 1.08 -5.64
C PRO A 266 -9.13 2.11 -4.73
N GLY A 267 -8.06 2.78 -5.18
CA GLY A 267 -7.41 3.84 -4.40
C GLY A 267 -8.14 5.19 -4.43
N LEU A 268 -9.27 5.32 -5.14
CA LEU A 268 -10.03 6.59 -5.19
C LEU A 268 -10.44 7.08 -3.79
N THR A 269 -10.94 6.21 -2.92
CA THR A 269 -11.31 6.57 -1.53
C THR A 269 -10.12 7.15 -0.76
N LYS A 270 -8.96 6.50 -0.87
CA LYS A 270 -7.70 6.98 -0.27
C LYS A 270 -7.32 8.36 -0.82
N ARG A 271 -7.37 8.55 -2.15
CA ARG A 271 -7.01 9.83 -2.77
C ARG A 271 -7.98 10.96 -2.39
N ILE A 272 -9.27 10.67 -2.23
CA ILE A 272 -10.25 11.64 -1.71
C ILE A 272 -9.90 12.03 -0.27
N ASN A 273 -9.60 11.06 0.59
CA ASN A 273 -9.20 11.32 1.98
C ASN A 273 -7.88 12.12 2.07
N GLU A 274 -6.88 11.77 1.26
CA GLU A 274 -5.60 12.51 1.18
C GLU A 274 -5.82 13.96 0.69
N ALA A 275 -6.75 14.19 -0.23
CA ALA A 275 -7.11 15.52 -0.72
C ALA A 275 -7.89 16.35 0.32
N LEU A 276 -8.81 15.73 1.06
CA LEU A 276 -9.54 16.39 2.16
C LEU A 276 -8.57 16.82 3.28
N LEU A 277 -7.60 15.98 3.62
CA LEU A 277 -6.56 16.34 4.59
C LEU A 277 -5.67 17.49 4.12
N ASP A 278 -5.33 17.51 2.83
CA ASP A 278 -4.54 18.59 2.24
C ASP A 278 -5.25 19.95 2.38
N ASP A 279 -6.56 19.99 2.17
CA ASP A 279 -7.36 21.22 2.36
C ASP A 279 -7.48 21.65 3.84
N LEU A 280 -7.36 20.72 4.78
CA LEU A 280 -7.32 21.04 6.22
C LEU A 280 -5.99 21.66 6.67
N ASN A 281 -4.93 21.62 5.84
CA ASN A 281 -3.62 22.21 6.12
C ASN A 281 -3.03 21.83 7.49
N ASP A 282 -3.29 20.61 7.96
CA ASP A 282 -2.90 20.17 9.31
C ASP A 282 -1.37 19.99 9.41
N GLN A 283 -0.70 20.98 9.99
CA GLN A 283 0.73 20.90 10.30
C GLN A 283 0.92 20.36 11.71
N SER A 284 1.25 19.07 11.79
CA SER A 284 1.65 18.47 13.06
C SER A 284 3.03 18.99 13.52
N PRO A 285 3.23 19.25 14.83
CA PRO A 285 4.53 19.62 15.36
C PRO A 285 5.55 18.49 15.17
N PRO A 286 6.87 18.81 15.13
CA PRO A 286 7.91 17.81 15.00
C PRO A 286 7.85 16.72 16.08
N GLN A 287 7.77 15.46 15.68
CA GLN A 287 7.61 14.33 16.61
C GLN A 287 8.86 14.05 17.42
N LYS A 288 8.75 13.94 18.75
CA LYS A 288 9.90 13.57 19.61
C LYS A 288 10.48 12.21 19.15
N GLY A 289 11.81 12.07 19.16
CA GLY A 289 12.49 10.83 18.77
C GLY A 289 12.84 10.67 17.29
N TRP A 290 12.36 11.54 16.38
CA TRP A 290 12.73 11.48 14.96
C TRP A 290 14.26 11.50 14.76
N LEU A 291 14.94 12.39 15.48
CA LEU A 291 16.39 12.55 15.40
C LEU A 291 17.16 11.26 15.79
N SER A 292 16.60 10.44 16.67
CA SER A 292 17.19 9.16 17.06
C SER A 292 17.19 8.17 15.90
N TYR A 293 16.09 8.07 15.14
CA TYR A 293 16.06 7.29 13.91
C TYR A 293 16.97 7.86 12.83
N TRP A 294 17.17 9.18 12.81
CA TRP A 294 18.12 9.79 11.90
C TRP A 294 19.55 9.35 12.24
N TYR A 295 19.95 9.38 13.51
CA TYR A 295 21.26 8.88 13.95
C TYR A 295 21.42 7.38 13.72
N PHE A 296 20.37 6.59 13.91
CA PHE A 296 20.38 5.17 13.55
C PHE A 296 20.74 4.97 12.06
N GLY A 297 20.09 5.69 11.15
CA GLY A 297 20.43 5.68 9.73
C GLY A 297 21.84 6.21 9.43
N PHE A 298 22.27 7.25 10.14
CA PHE A 298 23.62 7.83 10.01
C PHE A 298 24.72 6.85 10.39
N PHE A 299 24.58 6.13 11.51
CA PHE A 299 25.58 5.13 11.91
C PHE A 299 25.60 3.92 10.96
N ILE A 300 24.46 3.53 10.37
CA ILE A 300 24.43 2.53 9.30
C ILE A 300 25.21 3.03 8.07
N PHE A 301 25.02 4.28 7.68
CA PHE A 301 25.75 4.89 6.57
C PHE A 301 27.27 4.91 6.84
N ILE A 302 27.70 5.31 8.04
CA ILE A 302 29.13 5.27 8.44
C ILE A 302 29.67 3.84 8.44
N GLY A 303 28.91 2.87 8.96
CA GLY A 303 29.28 1.45 8.91
C GLY A 303 29.48 0.96 7.47
N GLY A 304 28.60 1.37 6.56
CA GLY A 304 28.72 1.07 5.13
C GLY A 304 29.96 1.71 4.48
N LEU A 305 30.31 2.96 4.84
CA LEU A 305 31.54 3.60 4.37
C LEU A 305 32.80 2.91 4.89
N LEU A 306 32.81 2.47 6.15
CA LEU A 306 33.91 1.69 6.71
C LEU A 306 34.05 0.34 6.03
N ALA A 307 32.94 -0.37 5.80
CA ALA A 307 32.92 -1.62 5.06
C ALA A 307 33.43 -1.44 3.62
N LEU A 308 33.06 -0.33 2.96
CA LEU A 308 33.57 0.03 1.64
C LEU A 308 35.09 0.25 1.68
N LEU A 309 35.58 1.01 2.65
CA LEU A 309 37.01 1.26 2.82
C LEU A 309 37.79 -0.05 3.01
N PHE A 310 37.32 -0.96 3.87
CA PHE A 310 37.97 -2.26 4.06
C PHE A 310 37.92 -3.12 2.80
N SER A 311 36.79 -3.15 2.09
CA SER A 311 36.67 -3.91 0.83
C SER A 311 37.65 -3.43 -0.26
N LEU A 312 38.02 -2.15 -0.25
CA LEU A 312 38.99 -1.56 -1.20
C LEU A 312 40.45 -1.68 -0.76
N THR A 313 40.72 -1.92 0.53
CA THR A 313 42.08 -1.85 1.09
C THR A 313 42.55 -3.18 1.66
N SER A 314 41.85 -3.71 2.65
CA SER A 314 42.19 -4.93 3.37
C SER A 314 40.96 -5.80 3.46
N VAL A 315 40.80 -6.69 2.46
CA VAL A 315 39.65 -7.58 2.36
C VAL A 315 39.64 -8.58 3.52
N ILE A 316 40.80 -9.11 3.91
CA ILE A 316 40.96 -10.01 5.06
C ILE A 316 41.51 -9.18 6.22
N LEU A 317 40.75 -9.13 7.32
CA LEU A 317 41.07 -8.31 8.49
C LEU A 317 41.89 -9.11 9.51
N PRO A 318 42.62 -8.47 10.44
CA PRO A 318 43.50 -9.18 11.38
C PRO A 318 42.81 -10.24 12.25
N TYR A 319 41.52 -10.07 12.56
CA TYR A 319 40.75 -11.07 13.28
C TYR A 319 40.28 -12.23 12.38
N ASP A 320 40.06 -11.98 11.08
CA ASP A 320 39.85 -13.04 10.09
C ASP A 320 41.11 -13.92 10.02
N GLU A 321 42.31 -13.32 9.97
CA GLU A 321 43.60 -14.04 9.98
C GLU A 321 43.78 -14.87 11.26
N HIS A 322 43.37 -14.33 12.42
CA HIS A 322 43.42 -15.05 13.69
C HIS A 322 42.49 -16.28 13.71
N TYR A 323 41.27 -16.14 13.20
CA TYR A 323 40.31 -17.25 13.11
C TYR A 323 40.73 -18.31 12.09
N LEU A 324 41.28 -17.87 10.96
CA LEU A 324 41.79 -18.76 9.92
C LEU A 324 43.11 -19.43 10.31
N GLY A 325 43.84 -18.89 11.31
CA GLY A 325 45.14 -19.39 11.72
C GLY A 325 46.23 -19.22 10.66
N MET A 326 46.02 -18.31 9.69
CA MET A 326 46.91 -18.11 8.55
C MET A 326 46.93 -16.65 8.09
N GLN A 327 48.02 -16.25 7.44
CA GLN A 327 48.17 -14.92 6.87
C GLN A 327 47.45 -14.80 5.51
N ARG A 328 46.96 -13.59 5.19
CA ARG A 328 46.25 -13.30 3.93
C ARG A 328 47.08 -13.64 2.69
N GLU A 329 48.40 -13.51 2.73
CA GLU A 329 49.31 -13.79 1.61
C GLU A 329 49.27 -15.27 1.24
N SER A 330 49.10 -16.16 2.23
CA SER A 330 48.98 -17.60 2.00
C SER A 330 47.68 -17.97 1.27
N ILE A 331 46.59 -17.23 1.52
CA ILE A 331 45.30 -17.43 0.81
C ILE A 331 45.41 -16.92 -0.62
N ALA A 332 45.97 -15.73 -0.81
CA ALA A 332 46.21 -15.16 -2.14
C ALA A 332 47.16 -16.02 -2.97
N GLY A 333 48.19 -16.60 -2.35
CA GLY A 333 49.13 -17.53 -2.99
C GLY A 333 48.51 -18.86 -3.39
N PHE A 334 47.49 -19.33 -2.65
CA PHE A 334 46.73 -20.53 -3.01
C PHE A 334 45.77 -20.26 -4.18
N ASN A 335 44.93 -19.23 -4.05
CA ASN A 335 44.05 -18.77 -5.13
C ASN A 335 43.60 -17.32 -4.86
N ASP A 336 44.19 -16.37 -5.59
CA ASP A 336 43.87 -14.94 -5.52
C ASP A 336 42.38 -14.62 -5.80
N ARG A 337 41.66 -15.51 -6.50
CA ARG A 337 40.22 -15.34 -6.74
C ARG A 337 39.38 -15.45 -5.47
N ILE A 338 39.86 -16.14 -4.42
CA ILE A 338 39.16 -16.25 -3.13
C ILE A 338 39.08 -14.87 -2.48
N VAL A 339 40.21 -14.15 -2.42
CA VAL A 339 40.26 -12.80 -1.84
C VAL A 339 39.38 -11.84 -2.63
N LYS A 340 39.44 -11.90 -3.97
CA LYS A 340 38.56 -11.10 -4.85
C LYS A 340 37.08 -11.43 -4.68
N PHE A 341 36.75 -12.71 -4.47
CA PHE A 341 35.38 -13.14 -4.19
C PHE A 341 34.91 -12.57 -2.84
N MET A 342 35.68 -12.67 -1.77
CA MET A 342 35.31 -12.05 -0.49
C MET A 342 35.15 -10.52 -0.61
N ALA A 343 36.00 -9.86 -1.40
CA ALA A 343 35.89 -8.43 -1.68
C ALA A 343 34.56 -8.08 -2.36
N HIS A 344 34.07 -8.95 -3.25
CA HIS A 344 32.80 -8.78 -3.95
C HIS A 344 31.61 -8.71 -3.00
N ASP A 345 31.53 -9.65 -2.05
CA ASP A 345 30.43 -9.72 -1.08
C ASP A 345 30.49 -8.56 -0.07
N ARG A 346 31.69 -8.20 0.39
CA ARG A 346 31.87 -7.07 1.32
C ARG A 346 31.54 -5.73 0.65
N MET A 347 31.87 -5.56 -0.62
CA MET A 347 31.60 -4.30 -1.34
C MET A 347 30.11 -4.16 -1.74
N THR A 348 29.43 -5.25 -2.08
CA THR A 348 27.98 -5.27 -2.32
C THR A 348 27.20 -4.99 -1.03
N LEU A 349 27.61 -5.59 0.09
CA LEU A 349 27.11 -5.27 1.43
C LEU A 349 27.30 -3.79 1.77
N ALA A 350 28.51 -3.27 1.58
CA ALA A 350 28.84 -1.88 1.87
C ALA A 350 27.93 -0.90 1.11
N GLY A 351 27.76 -1.08 -0.21
CA GLY A 351 26.84 -0.23 -0.99
C GLY A 351 25.40 -0.34 -0.52
N THR A 352 24.94 -1.54 -0.16
CA THR A 352 23.61 -1.77 0.42
C THR A 352 23.43 -1.04 1.74
N MET A 353 24.41 -1.06 2.63
CA MET A 353 24.37 -0.33 3.91
C MET A 353 24.37 1.18 3.70
N ILE A 354 25.20 1.71 2.80
CA ILE A 354 25.23 3.14 2.46
C ILE A 354 23.85 3.57 1.95
N SER A 355 23.28 2.81 1.01
CA SER A 355 21.93 3.00 0.48
C SER A 355 20.86 2.99 1.58
N GLY A 356 20.86 1.96 2.44
CA GLY A 356 19.93 1.83 3.55
C GLY A 356 20.02 2.99 4.53
N GLY A 357 21.23 3.38 4.93
CA GLY A 357 21.47 4.51 5.83
C GLY A 357 20.89 5.82 5.30
N ILE A 358 21.07 6.10 4.00
CA ILE A 358 20.47 7.26 3.34
C ILE A 358 18.93 7.20 3.41
N VAL A 359 18.33 6.06 3.08
CA VAL A 359 16.87 5.91 3.12
C VAL A 359 16.31 6.08 4.53
N TYR A 360 16.96 5.50 5.55
CA TYR A 360 16.59 5.68 6.97
C TYR A 360 16.62 7.17 7.37
N MET A 361 17.69 7.89 7.02
CA MET A 361 17.83 9.31 7.32
C MET A 361 16.72 10.15 6.65
N GLN A 362 16.39 9.85 5.39
CA GLN A 362 15.34 10.55 4.65
C GLN A 362 13.95 10.27 5.21
N LEU A 363 13.61 9.00 5.47
CA LEU A 363 12.35 8.61 6.11
C LEU A 363 12.17 9.24 7.48
N SER A 364 13.24 9.31 8.26
CA SER A 364 13.22 9.97 9.56
C SER A 364 12.96 11.48 9.43
N PHE A 365 13.74 12.17 8.61
CA PHE A 365 13.69 13.63 8.49
C PHE A 365 12.41 14.14 7.83
N HIS A 366 11.93 13.49 6.77
CA HIS A 366 10.75 13.94 6.03
C HIS A 366 9.45 13.26 6.49
N GLY A 367 9.52 12.02 6.99
CA GLY A 367 8.35 11.25 7.39
C GLY A 367 8.10 11.29 8.89
N VAL A 368 8.96 10.65 9.69
CA VAL A 368 8.76 10.51 11.13
C VAL A 368 8.69 11.86 11.83
N ARG A 369 9.58 12.80 11.45
CA ARG A 369 9.55 14.18 11.95
C ARG A 369 8.19 14.83 11.77
N ARG A 370 7.50 14.57 10.66
CA ARG A 370 6.17 15.13 10.34
C ARG A 370 5.01 14.30 10.90
N GLY A 371 5.28 13.23 11.64
CA GLY A 371 4.22 12.38 12.20
C GLY A 371 3.61 11.39 11.21
N LEU A 372 4.29 11.05 10.12
CA LEU A 372 3.79 10.03 9.20
C LEU A 372 4.03 8.63 9.78
N LEU A 373 2.94 7.94 10.11
CA LEU A 373 2.97 6.60 10.71
C LEU A 373 3.62 5.57 9.77
N TRP A 374 3.34 5.64 8.47
CA TRP A 374 3.91 4.69 7.51
C TRP A 374 5.44 4.80 7.42
N ALA A 375 6.00 5.99 7.55
CA ALA A 375 7.45 6.20 7.48
C ALA A 375 8.14 5.57 8.70
N LYS A 376 7.56 5.76 9.90
CA LYS A 376 7.99 5.08 11.14
C LYS A 376 7.93 3.56 10.97
N GLN A 377 6.82 3.02 10.50
CA GLN A 377 6.67 1.58 10.31
C GLN A 377 7.61 1.01 9.25
N SER A 378 7.94 1.77 8.21
CA SER A 378 8.95 1.37 7.22
C SER A 378 10.31 1.19 7.89
N ILE A 379 10.70 2.16 8.72
CA ILE A 379 11.93 2.09 9.54
C ILE A 379 11.88 0.88 10.48
N ASP A 380 10.80 0.71 11.23
CA ASP A 380 10.69 -0.36 12.23
C ASP A 380 10.74 -1.75 11.57
N ILE A 381 10.00 -1.98 10.48
CA ILE A 381 9.99 -3.27 9.76
C ILE A 381 11.40 -3.63 9.29
N ALA A 382 12.09 -2.69 8.65
CA ALA A 382 13.42 -2.93 8.13
C ALA A 382 14.46 -3.07 9.25
N ALA A 383 14.39 -2.25 10.30
CA ALA A 383 15.32 -2.28 11.42
C ALA A 383 15.19 -3.58 12.21
N ILE A 384 13.96 -4.00 12.54
CA ILE A 384 13.71 -5.29 13.21
C ILE A 384 14.24 -6.43 12.35
N THR A 385 13.96 -6.43 11.05
CA THR A 385 14.47 -7.48 10.15
C THR A 385 15.99 -7.50 10.11
N GLY A 386 16.63 -6.32 10.07
CA GLY A 386 18.08 -6.18 10.18
C GLY A 386 18.62 -6.75 11.49
N PHE A 387 17.99 -6.42 12.62
CA PHE A 387 18.30 -6.97 13.94
C PHE A 387 18.00 -8.47 14.09
N LEU A 388 17.20 -9.08 13.23
CA LEU A 388 17.04 -10.54 13.22
C LEU A 388 18.15 -11.23 12.41
N GLY A 389 18.89 -10.50 11.59
CA GLY A 389 20.00 -11.02 10.79
C GLY A 389 21.11 -11.69 11.60
N ILE A 390 21.33 -11.29 12.87
CA ILE A 390 22.39 -11.85 13.73
C ILE A 390 22.23 -13.34 13.98
N PHE A 391 20.99 -13.83 13.97
CA PHE A 391 20.70 -15.25 14.19
C PHE A 391 21.21 -16.12 13.02
N LEU A 392 21.43 -15.54 11.84
CA LEU A 392 22.07 -16.24 10.73
C LEU A 392 23.54 -16.55 11.00
N PHE A 393 24.21 -15.77 11.87
CA PHE A 393 25.62 -15.96 12.21
C PHE A 393 25.85 -17.06 13.27
N ILE A 394 24.82 -17.44 14.03
CA ILE A 394 24.93 -18.42 15.12
C ILE A 394 25.13 -19.85 14.59
N GLY A 395 24.77 -20.13 13.33
CA GLY A 395 24.79 -21.48 12.77
C GLY A 395 26.16 -22.03 12.32
N TYR A 396 27.19 -21.18 12.16
CA TYR A 396 28.43 -21.55 11.45
C TYR A 396 29.71 -21.45 12.27
N GLY A 397 29.62 -21.13 13.56
CA GLY A 397 30.80 -21.09 14.45
C GLY A 397 31.79 -19.95 14.17
N TYR A 398 31.44 -18.99 13.30
CA TYR A 398 32.17 -17.75 13.09
C TYR A 398 31.30 -16.55 13.48
N PHE A 399 31.76 -15.79 14.47
CA PHE A 399 31.06 -14.61 14.96
C PHE A 399 32.02 -13.43 15.05
N ASP A 400 31.80 -12.41 14.22
CA ASP A 400 32.62 -11.21 14.20
C ASP A 400 32.18 -10.23 15.32
N TRP A 401 33.11 -9.92 16.23
CA TRP A 401 32.88 -8.97 17.32
C TRP A 401 32.61 -7.54 16.81
N LEU A 402 33.12 -7.17 15.62
CA LEU A 402 32.85 -5.87 15.01
C LEU A 402 31.38 -5.73 14.63
N HIS A 403 30.76 -6.81 14.16
CA HIS A 403 29.33 -6.86 13.89
C HIS A 403 28.52 -6.70 15.19
N LEU A 404 28.91 -7.41 16.26
CA LEU A 404 28.26 -7.21 17.58
C LEU A 404 28.38 -5.77 18.07
N LEU A 405 29.56 -5.17 17.97
CA LEU A 405 29.78 -3.79 18.36
C LEU A 405 28.90 -2.84 17.55
N PHE A 406 28.84 -3.01 16.23
CA PHE A 406 27.99 -2.22 15.36
C PHE A 406 26.52 -2.26 15.82
N TRP A 407 26.03 -3.43 16.20
CA TRP A 407 24.67 -3.61 16.68
C TRP A 407 24.41 -2.98 18.05
N LEU A 408 25.36 -3.13 18.98
CA LEU A 408 25.31 -2.49 20.30
C LEU A 408 25.30 -0.97 20.20
N VAL A 409 25.97 -0.39 19.20
CA VAL A 409 25.92 1.05 18.92
C VAL A 409 24.56 1.46 18.36
N LEU A 410 23.98 0.67 17.45
CA LEU A 410 22.71 1.02 16.80
C LEU A 410 21.48 0.86 17.70
N LEU A 411 21.46 -0.17 18.55
CA LEU A 411 20.27 -0.57 19.32
C LEU A 411 19.71 0.55 20.22
N PRO A 412 20.52 1.32 20.97
CA PRO A 412 20.01 2.42 21.80
C PRO A 412 19.28 3.49 20.99
N PHE A 413 19.79 3.86 19.82
CA PHE A 413 19.15 4.85 18.94
C PHE A 413 17.82 4.36 18.39
N TYR A 414 17.76 3.09 17.98
CA TYR A 414 16.51 2.48 17.53
C TYR A 414 15.48 2.41 18.65
N VAL A 415 15.85 1.87 19.82
CA VAL A 415 14.93 1.71 20.96
C VAL A 415 14.42 3.05 21.45
N TYR A 416 15.29 4.05 21.59
CA TYR A 416 14.88 5.40 21.98
C TYR A 416 13.91 6.01 20.97
N GLY A 417 14.21 5.90 19.66
CA GLY A 417 13.33 6.37 18.59
C GLY A 417 11.96 5.69 18.64
N TRP A 418 11.94 4.37 18.80
CA TRP A 418 10.72 3.57 18.88
C TRP A 418 9.85 3.95 20.08
N ILE A 419 10.43 4.13 21.27
CA ILE A 419 9.68 4.52 22.48
C ILE A 419 9.04 5.90 22.33
N HIS A 420 9.75 6.87 21.78
CA HIS A 420 9.28 8.27 21.71
C HIS A 420 8.34 8.54 20.53
N THR A 421 8.14 7.58 19.64
CA THR A 421 7.29 7.70 18.45
C THR A 421 6.09 6.74 18.45
N ARG A 422 5.81 6.05 19.57
CA ARG A 422 4.70 5.06 19.66
C ARG A 422 3.32 5.64 19.40
N GLU A 423 3.13 6.93 19.68
CA GLU A 423 1.85 7.62 19.58
C GLU A 423 1.59 8.24 18.21
N ILE A 424 2.53 8.13 17.26
CA ILE A 424 2.35 8.64 15.91
C ILE A 424 1.13 7.96 15.26
N LYS A 425 0.18 8.76 14.79
CA LYS A 425 -1.04 8.32 14.09
C LYS A 425 -1.30 9.09 12.79
N GLY A 426 -0.35 9.91 12.35
CA GLY A 426 -0.54 10.76 11.18
C GLY A 426 -0.57 9.95 9.88
N THR A 427 -1.44 10.39 8.97
CA THR A 427 -1.64 9.85 7.63
C THR A 427 -1.15 10.86 6.60
N PRO A 428 -0.78 10.42 5.38
CA PRO A 428 -0.33 11.34 4.35
C PRO A 428 -1.47 12.21 3.82
N SER A 429 -1.14 13.41 3.33
CA SER A 429 -1.99 14.23 2.48
C SER A 429 -1.43 14.29 1.07
N SER A 430 -2.24 14.70 0.08
CA SER A 430 -1.78 14.86 -1.30
C SER A 430 -2.50 16.01 -2.01
N GLY A 431 -1.73 16.75 -2.82
CA GLY A 431 -2.25 17.76 -3.74
C GLY A 431 -2.84 17.20 -5.05
N ASN A 432 -2.91 15.87 -5.22
CA ASN A 432 -3.57 15.27 -6.38
C ASN A 432 -5.08 15.52 -6.32
N ARG A 433 -5.64 16.09 -7.38
CA ARG A 433 -7.08 16.35 -7.50
C ARG A 433 -7.69 15.65 -8.71
N LYS A 434 -6.89 15.35 -9.73
CA LYS A 434 -7.38 14.84 -11.02
C LYS A 434 -6.75 13.50 -11.41
N ASN A 435 -7.47 12.69 -12.18
CA ASN A 435 -6.97 11.44 -12.77
C ASN A 435 -6.17 11.69 -14.07
N HIS A 436 -5.27 12.66 -14.07
CA HIS A 436 -4.53 13.06 -15.26
C HIS A 436 -3.53 11.99 -15.72
N HIS A 437 -3.10 12.06 -16.99
CA HIS A 437 -2.16 11.10 -17.57
C HIS A 437 -0.83 10.96 -16.80
N ILE A 438 -0.33 12.04 -16.16
CA ILE A 438 0.90 11.99 -15.34
C ILE A 438 0.76 11.03 -14.15
N TRP A 439 -0.42 10.97 -13.54
CA TRP A 439 -0.73 10.09 -12.41
C TRP A 439 -0.83 8.64 -12.89
N LEU A 440 -1.54 8.40 -14.01
CA LEU A 440 -1.59 7.06 -14.63
C LEU A 440 -0.18 6.54 -14.97
N GLN A 441 0.67 7.40 -15.55
CA GLN A 441 2.07 7.03 -15.82
C GLN A 441 2.86 6.74 -14.54
N SER A 442 2.64 7.51 -13.47
CA SER A 442 3.33 7.26 -12.20
C SER A 442 2.92 5.95 -11.56
N LEU A 443 1.70 5.45 -11.78
CA LEU A 443 1.29 4.13 -11.28
C LEU A 443 2.12 2.99 -11.91
N HIS A 444 2.49 3.10 -13.19
CA HIS A 444 3.36 2.13 -13.84
C HIS A 444 4.79 2.20 -13.31
N GLY A 445 5.27 3.42 -13.02
CA GLY A 445 6.56 3.61 -12.36
C GLY A 445 6.56 3.13 -10.90
N GLN A 446 5.44 3.32 -10.18
CA GLN A 446 5.23 2.76 -8.84
C GLN A 446 5.25 1.24 -8.88
N LEU A 447 4.55 0.61 -9.83
CA LEU A 447 4.60 -0.83 -10.04
C LEU A 447 6.05 -1.31 -10.27
N ALA A 448 6.84 -0.60 -11.08
CA ALA A 448 8.26 -0.95 -11.29
C ALA A 448 9.06 -0.93 -9.97
N PHE A 449 8.88 0.08 -9.13
CA PHE A 449 9.52 0.16 -7.82
C PHE A 449 9.00 -0.88 -6.81
N VAL A 450 7.70 -1.21 -6.84
CA VAL A 450 7.13 -2.27 -6.01
C VAL A 450 7.73 -3.63 -6.40
N VAL A 451 7.81 -3.93 -7.70
CA VAL A 451 8.47 -5.15 -8.21
C VAL A 451 9.96 -5.16 -7.83
N LEU A 452 10.64 -4.02 -7.91
CA LEU A 452 12.03 -3.88 -7.47
C LEU A 452 12.19 -4.21 -5.98
N GLY A 453 11.35 -3.64 -5.12
CA GLY A 453 11.35 -3.91 -3.68
C GLY A 453 11.11 -5.39 -3.37
N PHE A 454 10.10 -6.01 -4.00
CA PHE A 454 9.88 -7.46 -3.89
C PHE A 454 11.08 -8.29 -4.38
N SER A 455 11.73 -7.86 -5.46
CA SER A 455 12.91 -8.54 -6.00
C SER A 455 14.09 -8.48 -5.04
N PHE A 456 14.32 -7.35 -4.34
CA PHE A 456 15.34 -7.25 -3.30
C PHE A 456 15.02 -8.09 -2.07
N VAL A 457 13.76 -8.11 -1.62
CA VAL A 457 13.33 -8.98 -0.52
C VAL A 457 13.58 -10.45 -0.86
N LEU A 458 13.16 -10.88 -2.05
CA LEU A 458 13.37 -12.24 -2.52
C LEU A 458 14.86 -12.56 -2.67
N GLY A 459 15.64 -11.66 -3.28
CA GLY A 459 17.08 -11.80 -3.43
C GLY A 459 17.80 -11.92 -2.08
N GLY A 460 17.44 -11.09 -1.11
CA GLY A 460 17.99 -11.16 0.25
C GLY A 460 17.69 -12.50 0.93
N LEU A 461 16.45 -12.98 0.84
CA LEU A 461 16.07 -14.31 1.36
C LEU A 461 16.85 -15.45 0.70
N VAL A 462 16.97 -15.42 -0.63
CA VAL A 462 17.70 -16.46 -1.39
C VAL A 462 19.18 -16.45 -1.04
N ILE A 463 19.82 -15.27 -1.01
CA ILE A 463 21.24 -15.13 -0.67
C ILE A 463 21.51 -15.55 0.77
N SER A 464 20.65 -15.15 1.72
CA SER A 464 20.74 -15.61 3.10
C SER A 464 20.57 -17.13 3.21
N TYR A 465 19.63 -17.73 2.49
CA TYR A 465 19.42 -19.18 2.46
C TYR A 465 20.66 -19.92 1.94
N PHE A 466 21.24 -19.48 0.83
CA PHE A 466 22.49 -20.08 0.32
C PHE A 466 23.66 -19.86 1.28
N GLY A 467 23.74 -18.67 1.89
CA GLY A 467 24.74 -18.36 2.92
C GLY A 467 24.68 -19.30 4.13
N ILE A 468 23.50 -19.86 4.45
CA ILE A 468 23.32 -20.81 5.55
C ILE A 468 23.12 -22.28 5.13
N THR A 469 23.37 -22.63 3.87
CA THR A 469 23.23 -24.02 3.41
C THR A 469 24.47 -24.47 2.63
N SER A 470 24.44 -24.32 1.30
CA SER A 470 25.50 -24.79 0.40
C SER A 470 26.66 -23.81 0.24
N VAL A 471 26.50 -22.57 0.72
CA VAL A 471 27.47 -21.44 0.70
C VAL A 471 27.85 -20.96 -0.70
N PHE A 472 27.99 -21.85 -1.68
CA PHE A 472 28.36 -21.57 -3.07
C PHE A 472 27.24 -21.98 -4.03
N VAL A 473 27.00 -21.14 -5.04
CA VAL A 473 26.18 -21.49 -6.21
C VAL A 473 27.09 -21.92 -7.38
N PRO A 474 26.57 -22.58 -8.42
CA PRO A 474 27.39 -23.10 -9.52
C PRO A 474 28.28 -22.05 -10.21
N THR A 475 27.79 -20.80 -10.34
CA THR A 475 28.58 -19.69 -10.92
C THR A 475 29.77 -19.29 -10.05
N ASP A 476 29.67 -19.46 -8.72
CA ASP A 476 30.76 -19.14 -7.79
C ASP A 476 31.90 -20.14 -7.97
N LEU A 477 31.57 -21.43 -8.08
CA LEU A 477 32.56 -22.50 -8.29
C LEU A 477 33.27 -22.37 -9.64
N LEU A 478 32.53 -21.95 -10.68
CA LEU A 478 33.12 -21.64 -11.98
C LEU A 478 34.09 -20.47 -11.90
N TYR A 479 33.76 -19.42 -11.14
CA TYR A 479 34.65 -18.28 -10.93
C TYR A 479 35.89 -18.68 -10.11
N LEU A 480 35.72 -19.41 -9.01
CA LEU A 480 36.82 -19.87 -8.15
C LEU A 480 37.67 -20.95 -8.82
N CYS A 481 37.14 -21.65 -9.83
CA CYS A 481 37.78 -22.78 -10.52
C CYS A 481 38.15 -23.94 -9.59
N MET A 482 37.38 -24.14 -8.52
CA MET A 482 37.60 -25.22 -7.56
C MET A 482 36.31 -25.59 -6.84
N PRO A 483 36.14 -26.86 -6.45
CA PRO A 483 35.00 -27.30 -5.69
C PRO A 483 35.21 -27.06 -4.17
N PRO A 484 34.12 -27.04 -3.37
CA PRO A 484 34.20 -26.72 -1.93
C PRO A 484 35.10 -27.65 -1.12
N GLU A 485 35.27 -28.90 -1.53
CA GLU A 485 36.08 -29.90 -0.83
C GLU A 485 37.55 -29.48 -0.77
N ILE A 486 38.08 -28.92 -1.87
CA ILE A 486 39.46 -28.44 -1.93
C ILE A 486 39.66 -27.22 -1.01
N LEU A 487 38.66 -26.33 -0.93
CA LEU A 487 38.71 -25.19 0.00
C LEU A 487 38.69 -25.65 1.45
N HIS A 488 37.90 -26.69 1.77
CA HIS A 488 37.81 -27.24 3.11
C HIS A 488 39.10 -27.97 3.52
N GLU A 489 39.73 -28.72 2.61
CA GLU A 489 41.04 -29.34 2.84
C GLU A 489 42.15 -28.31 3.04
N PHE A 490 42.11 -27.20 2.30
CA PHE A 490 43.06 -26.10 2.45
C PHE A 490 42.92 -25.40 3.82
N ASN A 491 41.68 -25.04 4.20
CA ASN A 491 41.39 -24.48 5.51
C ASN A 491 39.92 -24.69 5.88
N GLN A 492 39.67 -25.46 6.95
CA GLN A 492 38.33 -25.79 7.43
C GLN A 492 37.50 -24.56 7.85
N ASN A 493 38.17 -23.46 8.24
CA ASN A 493 37.55 -22.22 8.71
C ASN A 493 37.28 -21.20 7.59
N LEU A 494 37.73 -21.44 6.36
CA LEU A 494 37.54 -20.48 5.25
C LEU A 494 36.09 -20.39 4.76
N ILE A 495 35.42 -21.55 4.63
CA ILE A 495 34.01 -21.60 4.20
C ILE A 495 33.09 -20.87 5.21
N PRO A 496 33.22 -21.06 6.55
CA PRO A 496 32.50 -20.27 7.54
C PRO A 496 32.61 -18.74 7.37
N VAL A 497 33.80 -18.21 7.05
CA VAL A 497 33.98 -16.77 6.84
C VAL A 497 33.24 -16.28 5.59
N ILE A 498 33.29 -17.04 4.49
CA ILE A 498 32.55 -16.71 3.25
C ILE A 498 31.04 -16.80 3.49
N ALA A 499 30.58 -17.83 4.20
CA ALA A 499 29.18 -18.03 4.58
C ALA A 499 28.65 -16.84 5.39
N HIS A 500 29.45 -16.35 6.36
CA HIS A 500 29.15 -15.17 7.16
C HIS A 500 28.96 -13.93 6.30
N ASP A 501 29.89 -13.63 5.40
CA ASP A 501 29.82 -12.44 4.53
C ASP A 501 28.58 -12.50 3.63
N ARG A 502 28.25 -13.68 3.09
CA ARG A 502 27.05 -13.88 2.26
C ARG A 502 25.75 -13.76 3.05
N ALA A 503 25.67 -14.35 4.25
CA ALA A 503 24.50 -14.22 5.13
C ALA A 503 24.30 -12.77 5.59
N GLY A 504 25.39 -12.05 5.87
CA GLY A 504 25.41 -10.64 6.20
C GLY A 504 24.89 -9.78 5.05
N PHE A 505 25.40 -9.99 3.83
CA PHE A 505 24.89 -9.32 2.63
C PHE A 505 23.41 -9.62 2.39
N GLY A 506 23.00 -10.89 2.44
CA GLY A 506 21.60 -11.30 2.21
C GLY A 506 20.62 -10.65 3.21
N SER A 507 20.98 -10.60 4.49
CA SER A 507 20.13 -9.99 5.53
C SER A 507 20.06 -8.46 5.41
N ALA A 508 21.17 -7.81 5.05
CA ALA A 508 21.19 -6.38 4.75
C ALA A 508 20.34 -6.05 3.52
N LEU A 509 20.44 -6.84 2.44
CA LEU A 509 19.64 -6.69 1.23
C LEU A 509 18.14 -6.92 1.51
N LEU A 510 17.80 -7.89 2.36
CA LEU A 510 16.43 -8.11 2.81
C LEU A 510 15.88 -6.88 3.57
N SER A 511 16.64 -6.35 4.53
CA SER A 511 16.25 -5.15 5.31
C SER A 511 16.05 -3.93 4.41
N VAL A 512 17.02 -3.63 3.53
CA VAL A 512 16.92 -2.50 2.59
C VAL A 512 15.85 -2.74 1.53
N GLY A 513 15.66 -3.98 1.08
CA GLY A 513 14.59 -4.38 0.18
C GLY A 513 13.21 -4.07 0.79
N LEU A 514 13.03 -4.33 2.08
CA LEU A 514 11.81 -3.95 2.81
C LEU A 514 11.64 -2.43 2.90
N LEU A 515 12.71 -1.64 3.09
CA LEU A 515 12.64 -0.17 3.04
C LEU A 515 12.15 0.31 1.68
N VAL A 516 12.77 -0.18 0.59
CA VAL A 516 12.41 0.20 -0.78
C VAL A 516 10.97 -0.22 -1.08
N LEU A 517 10.59 -1.44 -0.71
CA LEU A 517 9.23 -1.96 -0.91
C LEU A 517 8.19 -1.11 -0.17
N THR A 518 8.38 -0.87 1.12
CA THR A 518 7.43 -0.11 1.95
C THR A 518 7.34 1.36 1.54
N LEU A 519 8.48 1.99 1.20
CA LEU A 519 8.50 3.34 0.60
C LEU A 519 7.72 3.38 -0.71
N SER A 520 7.83 2.34 -1.55
CA SER A 520 7.14 2.26 -2.84
C SER A 520 5.64 1.96 -2.73
N LEU A 521 5.25 1.19 -1.72
CA LEU A 521 3.84 0.91 -1.44
C LEU A 521 3.13 2.13 -0.81
N TRP A 522 3.80 2.86 0.08
CA TRP A 522 3.12 3.79 0.99
C TRP A 522 3.45 5.28 0.77
N GLY A 523 4.61 5.61 0.21
CA GLY A 523 5.10 6.99 0.07
C GLY A 523 4.74 7.69 -1.24
N PHE A 524 3.89 7.09 -2.07
CA PHE A 524 3.56 7.59 -3.40
C PHE A 524 2.39 8.59 -3.38
N GLN A 525 2.67 9.84 -3.00
CA GLN A 525 1.74 10.96 -3.10
C GLN A 525 2.30 12.06 -4.03
N GLN A 526 1.41 12.75 -4.75
CA GLN A 526 1.78 13.87 -5.62
C GLN A 526 2.45 14.98 -4.81
N GLY A 527 3.49 15.60 -5.37
CA GLY A 527 4.24 16.68 -4.73
C GLY A 527 5.29 16.23 -3.72
N ASN A 528 5.38 14.94 -3.38
CA ASN A 528 6.40 14.40 -2.46
C ASN A 528 7.78 14.26 -3.13
N LYS A 529 8.38 15.39 -3.52
CA LYS A 529 9.72 15.49 -4.15
C LYS A 529 10.81 14.71 -3.39
N TRP A 530 10.71 14.65 -2.06
CA TRP A 530 11.69 13.97 -1.21
C TRP A 530 11.67 12.44 -1.39
N VAL A 531 10.53 11.82 -1.69
CA VAL A 531 10.42 10.37 -1.92
C VAL A 531 11.18 9.99 -3.19
N TRP A 532 10.95 10.73 -4.28
CA TRP A 532 11.67 10.53 -5.53
C TRP A 532 13.19 10.71 -5.35
N ARG A 533 13.60 11.78 -4.67
CA ARG A 533 15.01 12.03 -4.37
C ARG A 533 15.60 10.89 -3.54
N THR A 534 14.87 10.39 -2.54
CA THR A 534 15.30 9.28 -1.68
C THR A 534 15.52 8.01 -2.49
N LEU A 535 14.61 7.67 -3.40
CA LEU A 535 14.77 6.53 -4.28
C LEU A 535 15.99 6.70 -5.20
N LEU A 536 16.18 7.89 -5.79
CA LEU A 536 17.34 8.18 -6.63
C LEU A 536 18.66 8.06 -5.85
N ILE A 537 18.87 8.90 -4.85
CA ILE A 537 20.15 8.99 -4.14
C ILE A 537 20.40 7.75 -3.27
N GLY A 538 19.33 7.12 -2.76
CA GLY A 538 19.41 5.90 -1.99
C GLY A 538 19.69 4.68 -2.87
N GLY A 539 19.26 4.64 -4.13
CA GLY A 539 19.52 3.50 -5.02
C GLY A 539 20.95 3.46 -5.57
N LEU A 540 21.56 4.63 -5.83
CA LEU A 540 22.84 4.73 -6.53
C LEU A 540 24.00 3.96 -5.87
N PRO A 541 24.27 4.08 -4.55
CA PRO A 541 25.43 3.41 -3.93
C PRO A 541 25.43 1.89 -4.10
N ALA A 542 24.30 1.24 -3.87
CA ALA A 542 24.16 -0.22 -4.03
C ALA A 542 24.35 -0.68 -5.48
N PHE A 543 23.79 0.04 -6.47
CA PHE A 543 23.98 -0.32 -7.88
C PHE A 543 25.42 -0.07 -8.33
N ILE A 544 26.03 1.06 -7.94
CA ILE A 544 27.40 1.39 -8.29
C ILE A 544 28.34 0.34 -7.72
N SER A 545 28.24 0.03 -6.41
CA SER A 545 29.12 -0.97 -5.80
C SER A 545 28.89 -2.36 -6.37
N GLY A 546 27.62 -2.76 -6.50
CA GLY A 546 27.23 -4.06 -7.01
C GLY A 546 27.73 -4.30 -8.42
N ILE A 547 27.56 -3.36 -9.35
CA ILE A 547 28.02 -3.55 -10.73
C ILE A 547 29.54 -3.43 -10.81
N TYR A 548 30.12 -2.37 -10.23
CA TYR A 548 31.54 -2.06 -10.39
C TYR A 548 32.42 -3.22 -9.93
N ILE A 549 32.15 -3.84 -8.76
CA ILE A 549 33.04 -4.89 -8.24
C ILE A 549 33.08 -6.11 -9.15
N HIS A 550 31.95 -6.50 -9.73
CA HIS A 550 31.87 -7.68 -10.58
C HIS A 550 32.69 -7.50 -11.86
N PHE A 551 32.68 -6.29 -12.44
CA PHE A 551 33.57 -5.96 -13.55
C PHE A 551 35.04 -5.85 -13.11
N ALA A 552 35.32 -5.25 -11.96
CA ALA A 552 36.68 -5.08 -11.45
C ALA A 552 37.39 -6.40 -11.17
N ILE A 553 36.66 -7.42 -10.69
CA ILE A 553 37.23 -8.75 -10.39
C ILE A 553 37.06 -9.76 -11.54
N GLY A 554 36.33 -9.40 -12.60
CA GLY A 554 36.04 -10.28 -13.72
C GLY A 554 34.95 -11.33 -13.48
N TYR A 555 34.18 -11.22 -12.39
CA TYR A 555 33.04 -12.10 -12.10
C TYR A 555 31.78 -11.66 -12.88
N THR A 556 31.83 -11.78 -14.20
CA THR A 556 30.90 -11.11 -15.15
C THR A 556 29.95 -12.07 -15.87
N SER A 557 29.72 -13.27 -15.32
CA SER A 557 28.82 -14.22 -15.99
C SER A 557 27.40 -13.64 -16.13
N PHE A 558 26.82 -13.78 -17.32
CA PHE A 558 25.54 -13.14 -17.64
C PHE A 558 24.41 -13.59 -16.70
N ILE A 559 24.35 -14.89 -16.39
CA ILE A 559 23.32 -15.45 -15.51
C ILE A 559 23.44 -14.88 -14.09
N HIS A 560 24.67 -14.68 -13.59
CA HIS A 560 24.91 -14.10 -12.28
C HIS A 560 24.51 -12.62 -12.20
N LEU A 561 24.80 -11.83 -13.24
CA LEU A 561 24.46 -10.40 -13.28
C LEU A 561 23.02 -10.09 -13.73
N LEU A 562 22.30 -11.07 -14.27
CA LEU A 562 20.94 -10.89 -14.79
C LEU A 562 19.97 -10.26 -13.75
N PRO A 563 19.92 -10.70 -12.46
CA PRO A 563 19.07 -10.06 -11.47
C PRO A 563 19.41 -8.58 -11.24
N ALA A 564 20.69 -8.21 -11.28
CA ALA A 564 21.13 -6.83 -11.13
C ALA A 564 20.72 -5.97 -12.33
N TYR A 565 20.87 -6.47 -13.55
CA TYR A 565 20.41 -5.76 -14.76
C TYR A 565 18.89 -5.56 -14.78
N PHE A 566 18.14 -6.59 -14.39
CA PHE A 566 16.70 -6.48 -14.24
C PHE A 566 16.32 -5.41 -13.21
N ALA A 567 16.98 -5.39 -12.04
CA ALA A 567 16.76 -4.40 -11.00
C ALA A 567 17.08 -2.97 -11.46
N ILE A 568 18.15 -2.75 -12.22
CA ILE A 568 18.49 -1.43 -12.80
C ILE A 568 17.43 -0.99 -13.80
N GLY A 569 16.94 -1.90 -14.65
CA GLY A 569 15.86 -1.59 -15.59
C GLY A 569 14.61 -1.09 -14.89
N LEU A 570 14.17 -1.81 -13.84
CA LEU A 570 13.04 -1.39 -13.01
C LEU A 570 13.28 -0.06 -12.31
N PHE A 571 14.48 0.16 -11.78
CA PHE A 571 14.88 1.39 -11.12
C PHE A 571 14.80 2.61 -12.05
N LEU A 572 15.36 2.50 -13.26
CA LEU A 572 15.33 3.57 -14.27
C LEU A 572 13.90 3.85 -14.75
N ILE A 573 13.12 2.82 -15.07
CA ILE A 573 11.72 2.97 -15.47
C ILE A 573 10.92 3.66 -14.35
N GLY A 574 11.10 3.22 -13.11
CA GLY A 574 10.49 3.81 -11.92
C GLY A 574 10.81 5.29 -11.80
N LEU A 575 12.10 5.66 -11.85
CA LEU A 575 12.53 7.06 -11.73
C LEU A 575 11.94 7.95 -12.83
N VAL A 576 12.01 7.52 -14.10
CA VAL A 576 11.55 8.30 -15.24
C VAL A 576 10.03 8.50 -15.21
N LYS A 577 9.27 7.42 -14.99
CA LYS A 577 7.80 7.46 -15.04
C LYS A 577 7.17 8.20 -13.87
N THR A 578 7.88 8.35 -12.75
CA THR A 578 7.35 8.99 -11.53
C THR A 578 7.81 10.42 -11.32
N TYR A 579 8.84 10.87 -12.04
CA TYR A 579 9.44 12.20 -11.86
C TYR A 579 8.40 13.33 -11.92
N SER A 580 7.64 13.40 -13.02
CA SER A 580 6.65 14.47 -13.24
C SER A 580 5.55 14.48 -12.18
N PHE A 581 5.18 13.32 -11.65
CA PHE A 581 4.17 13.22 -10.60
C PHE A 581 4.68 13.73 -9.25
N PHE A 582 5.90 13.38 -8.86
CA PHE A 582 6.48 13.86 -7.60
C PHE A 582 6.89 15.34 -7.63
N TYR A 583 7.22 15.90 -8.80
CA TYR A 583 7.62 17.29 -8.94
C TYR A 583 6.47 18.26 -9.22
N ARG A 584 5.26 17.74 -9.41
CA ARG A 584 4.03 18.52 -9.52
C ARG A 584 3.45 18.74 -8.13
N ASP A 585 3.31 20.00 -7.71
CA ASP A 585 2.92 20.35 -6.33
C ASP A 585 1.44 20.05 -6.05
N ARG A 586 0.52 20.93 -6.46
CA ARG A 586 -0.93 20.74 -6.35
C ARG A 586 -1.57 20.90 -7.72
N ASP A 587 -2.58 20.09 -8.02
CA ASP A 587 -3.38 20.30 -9.23
C ASP A 587 -4.20 21.59 -9.09
N ASN A 588 -4.22 22.42 -10.15
CA ASN A 588 -5.06 23.61 -10.15
C ASN A 588 -6.55 23.19 -10.05
N ASP A 589 -7.27 23.88 -9.16
CA ASP A 589 -8.73 23.81 -9.03
C ASP A 589 -9.41 24.61 -10.18
N GLU A 590 -8.93 24.45 -11.42
CA GLU A 590 -9.66 24.94 -12.59
C GLU A 590 -10.90 24.06 -12.78
N LEU A 591 -12.04 24.62 -12.34
CA LEU A 591 -13.41 24.21 -12.58
C LEU A 591 -13.87 24.66 -13.96
#